data_AF-A0A0G1YNJ0-F1
#
_entry.id   AF-A0A0G1YNJ0-F1
#
_cell.length_a   1.000
_cell.length_b   1.000
_cell.length_c   1.000
_cell.angle_alpha   90.00
_cell.angle_beta   90.00
_cell.angle_gamma   90.00
#
_symmetry.space_group_name_H-M   'P 1'
#
loop_
_entity.id
_entity.type
_entity.pdbx_description
1 polymer ?
#
loop_
_entity_poly.entity_id
_entity_poly.type
_entity_poly.pdbx_seq_one_letter_code
_entity_poly.pdbx_strand_id
1 'polypeptide(L)'
;MRKPYIADKLKIEKDRDGLSLKMLQEHFKLYEGYVKKSNEIQEKVKSADKSEAQATYSFIGELKRQETFAVNGMKLHETYFAHLSGDGEPKGELVLMFPRQRAPYLRFGCA
;
A
#
# COMPACT_ATOMS: atom_id res chain seq x y z
N MET A 1 -18.54 4.43 10.83
CA MET A 1 -18.13 3.91 9.50
C MET A 1 -16.77 4.46 9.14
N ARG A 2 -15.98 3.75 8.32
CA ARG A 2 -14.72 4.26 7.79
C ARG A 2 -15.00 5.34 6.75
N LYS A 3 -14.18 6.40 6.74
CA LYS A 3 -14.22 7.43 5.70
C LYS A 3 -13.73 6.82 4.37
N PRO A 4 -14.23 7.29 3.22
CA PRO A 4 -13.69 6.88 1.92
C PRO A 4 -12.20 7.15 1.85
N TYR A 5 -11.46 6.24 1.22
CA TYR A 5 -10.06 6.45 0.92
C TYR A 5 -9.90 7.44 -0.22
N ILE A 6 -8.91 8.31 -0.09
CA ILE A 6 -8.54 9.31 -1.09
C ILE A 6 -7.15 8.89 -1.58
N ALA A 7 -6.98 8.81 -2.89
CA ALA A 7 -5.67 8.53 -3.46
C ALA A 7 -4.73 9.72 -3.21
N ASP A 8 -3.51 9.41 -2.80
CA ASP A 8 -2.45 10.40 -2.67
C ASP A 8 -2.16 11.04 -4.01
N LYS A 9 -1.78 12.33 -3.96
CA LYS A 9 -1.43 13.09 -5.15
C LYS A 9 0.09 13.10 -5.29
N LEU A 10 0.66 12.00 -5.78
CA LEU A 10 2.07 11.96 -6.08
C LEU A 10 2.33 12.37 -7.52
N LYS A 11 3.23 13.34 -7.72
CA LYS A 11 3.72 13.72 -9.05
C LYS A 11 5.01 12.93 -9.35
N ILE A 12 4.88 11.93 -10.21
CA ILE A 12 6.01 11.17 -10.76
C ILE A 12 6.30 11.73 -12.14
N GLU A 13 7.31 12.60 -12.24
CA GLU A 13 7.63 13.35 -13.46
C GLU A 13 8.95 12.92 -14.11
N LYS A 14 9.75 12.11 -13.42
CA LYS A 14 11.06 11.63 -13.90
C LYS A 14 11.37 10.23 -13.38
N ASP A 15 12.34 9.60 -14.03
CA ASP A 15 12.98 8.38 -13.56
C ASP A 15 13.54 8.57 -12.13
N ARG A 16 13.57 7.47 -11.38
CA ARG A 16 14.23 7.38 -10.07
C ARG A 16 15.35 6.36 -10.19
N ASP A 17 16.36 6.42 -9.34
CA ASP A 17 17.57 5.57 -9.47
C ASP A 17 17.20 4.08 -9.69
N GLY A 18 17.49 3.58 -10.89
CA GLY A 18 17.18 2.20 -11.32
C GLY A 18 15.71 1.90 -11.69
N LEU A 19 14.81 2.88 -11.63
CA LEU A 19 13.36 2.74 -11.88
C LEU A 19 12.88 3.72 -12.95
N SER A 20 12.44 3.20 -14.10
CA SER A 20 11.91 4.02 -15.19
C SER A 20 10.60 4.72 -14.83
N LEU A 21 10.41 5.93 -15.35
CA LEU A 21 9.18 6.72 -15.22
C LEU A 21 7.95 5.94 -15.67
N LYS A 22 8.05 5.23 -16.81
CA LYS A 22 6.94 4.42 -17.34
C LYS A 22 6.50 3.36 -16.34
N MET A 23 7.46 2.61 -15.76
CA MET A 23 7.16 1.61 -14.74
C MET A 23 6.51 2.24 -13.51
N LEU A 24 7.04 3.36 -13.02
CA LEU A 24 6.48 4.07 -11.86
C LEU A 24 5.05 4.57 -12.11
N GLN A 25 4.77 5.10 -13.30
CA GLN A 25 3.43 5.56 -13.69
C GLN A 25 2.43 4.40 -13.78
N GLU A 26 2.81 3.28 -14.40
CA GLU A 26 1.92 2.10 -14.44
C GLU A 26 1.71 1.50 -13.04
N HIS A 27 2.74 1.48 -12.20
CA HIS A 27 2.62 1.02 -10.82
C HIS A 27 1.72 1.96 -9.98
N PHE A 28 1.78 3.27 -10.23
CA PHE A 28 0.90 4.23 -9.58
C PHE A 28 -0.57 4.06 -9.98
N LYS A 29 -0.85 3.70 -11.24
CA LYS A 29 -2.23 3.35 -11.67
C LYS A 29 -2.79 2.15 -10.91
N LEU A 30 -1.95 1.15 -10.56
CA LEU A 30 -2.38 0.02 -9.74
C LEU A 30 -2.82 0.50 -8.34
N TYR A 31 -2.06 1.42 -7.74
CA TYR A 31 -2.43 2.06 -6.47
C TYR A 31 -3.79 2.76 -6.56
N GLU A 32 -4.02 3.60 -7.56
CA GLU A 32 -5.30 4.27 -7.78
C GLU A 32 -6.45 3.25 -7.94
N GLY A 33 -6.17 2.14 -8.64
CA GLY A 33 -7.07 1.00 -8.77
C GLY A 33 -7.44 0.40 -7.41
N TYR A 34 -6.47 0.17 -6.53
CA TYR A 34 -6.73 -0.35 -5.18
C TYR A 34 -7.52 0.62 -4.31
N VAL A 35 -7.29 1.93 -4.41
CA VAL A 35 -8.10 2.95 -3.70
C VAL A 35 -9.56 2.86 -4.16
N LYS A 36 -9.79 2.85 -5.48
CA LYS A 36 -11.13 2.75 -6.06
C LYS A 36 -11.83 1.46 -5.62
N LYS A 37 -11.15 0.31 -5.73
CA LYS A 37 -11.71 -0.99 -5.33
C LYS A 37 -11.96 -1.10 -3.84
N SER A 38 -11.10 -0.53 -3.00
CA SER A 38 -11.32 -0.49 -1.55
C SER A 38 -12.60 0.26 -1.19
N ASN A 39 -12.85 1.40 -1.83
CA ASN A 39 -14.10 2.16 -1.65
C ASN A 39 -15.32 1.41 -2.19
N GLU A 40 -15.25 0.84 -3.39
CA GLU A 40 -16.34 0.04 -3.98
C GLU A 40 -16.73 -1.14 -3.07
N ILE A 41 -15.75 -1.87 -2.53
CA ILE A 41 -15.99 -2.99 -1.62
C ILE A 41 -16.60 -2.51 -0.31
N GLN A 42 -16.14 -1.39 0.24
CA GLN A 42 -16.75 -0.82 1.44
C GLN A 42 -18.23 -0.51 1.25
N GLU A 43 -18.62 0.06 0.10
CA GLU A 43 -20.04 0.28 -0.19
C GLU A 43 -20.83 -1.03 -0.31
N LYS A 44 -20.28 -2.05 -0.98
CA LYS A 44 -20.92 -3.36 -1.08
C LYS A 44 -21.06 -4.08 0.26
N VAL A 45 -20.06 -3.95 1.15
CA VAL A 45 -20.12 -4.50 2.51
C VAL A 45 -21.22 -3.83 3.34
N LYS A 46 -21.51 -2.54 3.08
CA LYS A 46 -22.61 -1.82 3.77
C LYS A 46 -23.98 -2.35 3.35
N SER A 47 -24.16 -2.64 2.06
CA SER A 47 -25.45 -3.09 1.51
C SER A 47 -25.64 -4.61 1.51
N ALA A 48 -24.61 -5.39 1.83
CA ALA A 48 -24.70 -6.84 1.87
C ALA A 48 -25.64 -7.34 2.97
N ASP A 49 -26.50 -8.29 2.61
CA ASP A 49 -27.30 -9.04 3.58
C ASP A 49 -26.40 -9.93 4.42
N LYS A 50 -26.50 -9.78 5.74
CA LYS A 50 -25.69 -10.50 6.73
C LYS A 50 -26.34 -11.80 7.19
N SER A 51 -27.63 -11.98 6.92
CA SER A 51 -28.35 -13.21 7.28
C SER A 51 -27.85 -14.42 6.48
N GLU A 52 -27.38 -14.18 5.26
CA GLU A 52 -26.77 -15.16 4.34
C GLU A 52 -25.31 -15.53 4.69
N ALA A 53 -24.82 -15.17 5.87
CA ALA A 53 -23.44 -15.43 6.29
C ALA A 53 -23.23 -16.90 6.70
N GLN A 54 -22.24 -17.55 6.07
CA GLN A 54 -21.87 -18.96 6.31
C GLN A 54 -20.35 -19.16 6.22
N ALA A 55 -19.86 -20.20 6.89
CA ALA A 55 -18.44 -20.54 7.01
C ALA A 55 -17.74 -20.91 5.68
N THR A 56 -18.41 -21.64 4.77
CA THR A 56 -17.79 -22.07 3.50
C THR A 56 -17.84 -20.99 2.44
N TYR A 57 -19.04 -20.53 2.07
CA TYR A 57 -19.24 -19.43 1.15
C TYR A 57 -20.38 -18.55 1.64
N SER A 58 -20.15 -17.24 1.55
CA SER A 58 -21.18 -16.22 1.65
C SER A 58 -20.70 -15.00 0.89
N PHE A 59 -21.64 -14.25 0.31
CA PHE A 59 -21.29 -13.04 -0.42
C PHE A 59 -20.53 -12.05 0.48
N ILE A 60 -20.96 -11.88 1.73
CA ILE A 60 -20.26 -11.05 2.70
C ILE A 60 -18.87 -11.59 3.06
N GLY A 61 -18.71 -12.91 3.22
CA GLY A 61 -17.41 -13.53 3.47
C GLY A 61 -16.41 -13.23 2.35
N GLU A 62 -16.86 -13.31 1.11
CA GLU A 62 -16.03 -12.97 -0.05
C GLU A 62 -15.71 -11.47 -0.11
N LEU A 63 -16.68 -10.60 0.15
CA LEU A 63 -16.43 -9.17 0.25
C LEU A 63 -15.37 -8.83 1.30
N LYS A 64 -15.37 -9.49 2.47
CA LYS A 64 -14.38 -9.26 3.52
C LYS A 64 -12.98 -9.77 3.14
N ARG A 65 -12.88 -10.88 2.42
CA ARG A 65 -11.59 -11.35 1.85
C ARG A 65 -11.04 -10.35 0.84
N GLN A 66 -11.88 -9.89 -0.08
CA GLN A 66 -11.49 -8.90 -1.07
C GLN A 66 -11.19 -7.53 -0.45
N GLU A 67 -11.89 -7.13 0.61
CA GLU A 67 -11.60 -5.90 1.37
C GLU A 67 -10.17 -5.95 1.92
N THR A 68 -9.76 -7.10 2.48
CA THR A 68 -8.40 -7.28 3.02
C THR A 68 -7.35 -7.14 1.92
N PHE A 69 -7.57 -7.78 0.77
CA PHE A 69 -6.67 -7.70 -0.37
C PHE A 69 -6.54 -6.26 -0.92
N ALA A 70 -7.67 -5.59 -1.16
CA ALA A 70 -7.68 -4.24 -1.74
C ALA A 70 -7.08 -3.20 -0.78
N VAL A 71 -7.42 -3.26 0.52
CA VAL A 71 -6.91 -2.32 1.52
C VAL A 71 -5.41 -2.52 1.76
N ASN A 72 -4.94 -3.77 1.84
CA ASN A 72 -3.51 -4.05 1.93
C ASN A 72 -2.77 -3.58 0.68
N GLY A 73 -3.31 -3.86 -0.51
CA GLY A 73 -2.78 -3.34 -1.77
C GLY A 73 -2.62 -1.83 -1.73
N MET A 74 -3.67 -1.10 -1.37
CA MET A 74 -3.63 0.36 -1.22
C MET A 74 -2.57 0.82 -0.20
N LYS A 75 -2.58 0.30 1.03
CA LYS A 75 -1.68 0.77 2.10
C LYS A 75 -0.21 0.45 1.88
N LEU A 76 0.08 -0.71 1.29
CA LEU A 76 1.46 -1.07 0.95
C LEU A 76 1.99 -0.18 -0.18
N HIS A 77 1.17 0.15 -1.18
CA HIS A 77 1.60 1.05 -2.25
C HIS A 77 1.76 2.49 -1.76
N GLU A 78 0.85 2.99 -0.93
CA GLU A 78 0.96 4.31 -0.27
C GLU A 78 2.32 4.44 0.45
N THR A 79 2.65 3.42 1.24
CA THR A 79 3.93 3.34 1.96
C THR A 79 5.14 3.21 1.02
N TYR A 80 5.03 2.40 -0.03
CA TYR A 80 6.09 2.24 -1.05
C TYR A 80 6.44 3.58 -1.70
N PHE A 81 5.44 4.32 -2.17
CA PHE A 81 5.65 5.61 -2.82
C PHE A 81 6.14 6.69 -1.85
N ALA A 82 5.69 6.66 -0.59
CA ALA A 82 6.23 7.52 0.45
C ALA A 82 7.74 7.25 0.68
N HIS A 83 8.18 5.99 0.67
CA HIS A 83 9.60 5.63 0.82
C HIS A 83 10.47 5.93 -0.40
N LEU A 84 9.88 6.06 -1.60
CA LEU A 84 10.61 6.55 -2.78
C LEU A 84 10.88 8.05 -2.72
N SER A 85 10.29 8.76 -1.75
CA SER A 85 10.60 10.15 -1.45
C SER A 85 11.66 10.21 -0.34
N GLY A 86 12.72 11.00 -0.55
CA GLY A 86 13.82 11.15 0.40
C GLY A 86 15.19 11.02 -0.24
N ASP A 87 16.23 11.08 0.61
CA ASP A 87 17.65 10.99 0.27
C ASP A 87 18.24 9.59 0.54
N GLY A 88 17.42 8.64 0.98
CA GLY A 88 17.86 7.27 1.30
C GLY A 88 18.52 7.12 2.67
N GLU A 89 18.71 8.21 3.41
CA GLU A 89 19.36 8.20 4.72
C GLU A 89 18.34 8.15 5.85
N PRO A 90 18.42 7.15 6.75
CA PRO A 90 17.52 7.08 7.89
C PRO A 90 17.80 8.20 8.90
N LYS A 91 16.76 8.72 9.56
CA LYS A 91 16.85 9.86 10.48
C LYS A 91 16.17 9.56 11.82
N GLY A 92 16.57 10.28 12.88
CA GLY A 92 15.96 10.19 14.21
C GLY A 92 16.29 8.88 14.96
N GLU A 93 15.37 8.43 15.82
CA GLU A 93 15.55 7.22 16.65
C GLU A 93 15.80 5.95 15.82
N LEU A 94 15.34 5.91 14.56
CA LEU A 94 15.62 4.81 13.64
C LEU A 94 17.13 4.57 13.48
N VAL A 95 17.95 5.63 13.49
CA VAL A 95 19.42 5.54 13.39
C VAL A 95 20.00 4.72 14.55
N LEU A 96 19.42 4.85 15.75
CA LEU A 96 19.86 4.16 16.95
C LEU A 96 19.44 2.68 17.00
N MET A 97 18.46 2.30 16.17
CA MET A 97 17.98 0.91 16.08
C MET A 97 18.85 0.03 15.17
N PHE A 98 19.63 0.60 14.24
CA PHE A 98 20.48 -0.19 13.34
C PHE A 98 21.62 -0.95 14.05
N PRO A 99 22.41 -0.34 14.96
CA PRO A 99 23.48 -1.06 15.64
C PRO A 99 22.96 -2.21 16.54
N ARG A 100 21.72 -2.08 17.05
CA ARG A 100 21.11 -3.09 17.92
C ARG A 100 20.66 -4.35 17.17
N GLN A 101 20.39 -4.24 15.87
CA GLN A 101 19.91 -5.36 15.04
C GLN A 101 20.92 -5.88 14.01
N ARG A 102 22.03 -5.17 13.77
CA ARG A 102 23.07 -5.57 12.80
C ARG A 102 24.46 -5.65 13.43
N ALA A 103 24.77 -6.78 14.03
CA ALA A 103 26.13 -7.31 13.93
C ALA A 103 26.31 -7.93 12.51
N PRO A 104 27.53 -7.97 11.97
CA PRO A 104 28.18 -7.00 11.10
C PRO A 104 27.80 -7.15 9.61
N TYR A 105 26.78 -6.45 9.12
CA TYR A 105 26.54 -6.29 7.68
C TYR A 105 26.16 -4.84 7.38
N LEU A 106 27.16 -3.97 7.46
CA LEU A 106 27.07 -2.57 7.07
C LEU A 106 27.78 -2.39 5.72
N ARG A 107 27.02 -2.57 4.64
CA ARG A 107 27.23 -1.83 3.39
C ARG A 107 25.90 -1.70 2.65
N PHE A 108 25.06 -0.80 3.13
CA PHE A 108 24.00 -0.22 2.31
C PHE A 108 24.52 1.14 1.86
N GLY A 109 25.16 1.13 0.70
CA GLY A 109 25.60 2.32 -0.01
C GLY A 109 25.77 1.90 -1.46
N CYS A 110 25.20 2.69 -2.38
CA CYS A 110 25.26 2.50 -3.82
C CYS A 110 26.60 1.92 -4.30
N ALA A 111 26.50 0.97 -5.22
CA ALA A 111 27.52 0.77 -6.24
C ALA A 111 27.17 1.65 -7.45
#